data_AF-A0A2S4WEI2-F1
#
_entry.id   AF-A0A2S4WEI2-F1
#
_cell.length_a   1.000
_cell.length_b   1.000
_cell.length_c   1.000
_cell.angle_alpha   90.00
_cell.angle_beta   90.00
_cell.angle_gamma   90.00
#
_symmetry.space_group_name_H-M   'P 1'
#
loop_
_entity.id
_entity.type
_entity.pdbx_description
1 polymer ?
#
loop_
_entity_poly.entity_id
_entity_poly.type
_entity_poly.pdbx_seq_one_letter_code
_entity_poly.pdbx_strand_id
1 'polypeptide(L)'
;MQLDRILELTQDLSGLAFSSFLFIHLASPIGAAIVGRAGNSESLASSVQLAGRVVYRDGRLREALLVWIPLGTHLIVGFVRRVTRINRQRRIRAQLELRAQLAEGQPPTGRRARTTHRQPTSQWLKSYLPTTSHAIAGYIAIPFLLDHIFSHRLSASPSLRSFQFVGFNLQDSPFFASIKYACLLSTSLYHSLVGIDQVFSRLSNSSNPPKRKSIPDSQRSLSVCLGWLGIVGTVGFGIRKIAREPIPPWMARRYQ
;
A
#
# COMPACT_ATOMS: atom_id res chain seq x y z
N MET A 1 -14.54 11.38 -20.44
CA MET A 1 -15.31 10.96 -19.25
C MET A 1 -15.29 9.44 -19.04
N GLN A 2 -15.46 8.61 -20.09
CA GLN A 2 -15.44 7.15 -19.94
C GLN A 2 -14.08 6.59 -19.44
N LEU A 3 -12.95 7.04 -20.00
CA LEU A 3 -11.62 6.57 -19.57
C LEU A 3 -11.32 6.88 -18.10
N ASP A 4 -11.59 8.09 -17.63
CA ASP A 4 -11.36 8.47 -16.22
C ASP A 4 -12.18 7.59 -15.26
N ARG A 5 -13.42 7.27 -15.63
CA ARG A 5 -14.30 6.40 -14.85
C ARG A 5 -13.83 4.95 -14.84
N ILE A 6 -13.36 4.44 -15.98
CA ILE A 6 -12.78 3.09 -16.07
C ILE A 6 -11.53 3.02 -15.19
N LEU A 7 -10.58 3.95 -15.34
CA LEU A 7 -9.36 3.97 -14.53
C LEU A 7 -9.66 4.12 -13.03
N GLU A 8 -10.66 4.90 -12.65
CA GLU A 8 -11.08 5.02 -11.27
C GLU A 8 -11.65 3.70 -10.72
N LEU A 9 -12.58 3.08 -11.46
CA LEU A 9 -13.17 1.80 -11.07
C LEU A 9 -12.09 0.70 -10.98
N THR A 10 -11.19 0.62 -11.95
CA THR A 10 -10.09 -0.35 -11.93
C THR A 10 -9.15 -0.11 -10.76
N GLN A 11 -8.84 1.15 -10.41
CA GLN A 11 -8.02 1.47 -9.23
C GLN A 11 -8.71 1.04 -7.93
N ASP A 12 -10.01 1.35 -7.80
CA ASP A 12 -10.80 1.06 -6.60
C ASP A 12 -10.96 -0.47 -6.43
N LEU A 13 -11.34 -1.21 -7.49
CA LEU A 13 -11.50 -2.68 -7.43
C LEU A 13 -10.19 -3.41 -7.17
N SER A 14 -9.11 -3.04 -7.86
CA SER A 14 -7.79 -3.65 -7.63
C SER A 14 -7.26 -3.37 -6.22
N GLY A 15 -7.53 -2.17 -5.69
CA GLY A 15 -7.17 -1.79 -4.32
C GLY A 15 -7.97 -2.56 -3.27
N LEU A 16 -9.27 -2.75 -3.49
CA LEU A 16 -10.12 -3.57 -2.61
C LEU A 16 -9.71 -5.04 -2.62
N ALA A 17 -9.45 -5.60 -3.80
CA ALA A 17 -9.00 -6.98 -3.95
C ALA A 17 -7.63 -7.22 -3.29
N PHE A 18 -6.67 -6.30 -3.45
CA PHE A 18 -5.39 -6.43 -2.76
C PHE A 18 -5.51 -6.20 -1.24
N SER A 19 -6.42 -5.32 -0.81
CA SER A 19 -6.65 -5.08 0.62
C SER A 19 -7.27 -6.30 1.31
N SER A 20 -8.16 -7.06 0.64
CA SER A 20 -8.69 -8.29 1.23
C SER A 20 -7.58 -9.32 1.48
N PHE A 21 -6.64 -9.47 0.54
CA PHE A 21 -5.43 -10.27 0.74
C PHE A 21 -4.63 -9.78 1.96
N LEU A 22 -4.42 -8.46 2.10
CA LEU A 22 -3.72 -7.90 3.27
C LEU A 22 -4.38 -8.31 4.58
N PHE A 23 -5.70 -8.19 4.72
CA PHE A 23 -6.39 -8.59 5.96
C PHE A 23 -6.28 -10.09 6.25
N ILE A 24 -6.42 -10.94 5.23
CA ILE A 24 -6.20 -12.38 5.37
C ILE A 24 -4.75 -12.67 5.79
N HIS A 25 -3.78 -11.96 5.21
CA HIS A 25 -2.37 -12.11 5.54
C HIS A 25 -2.07 -11.71 6.99
N LEU A 26 -2.70 -10.66 7.50
CA LEU A 26 -2.56 -10.20 8.88
C LEU A 26 -3.24 -11.11 9.91
N ALA A 27 -4.11 -12.04 9.49
CA ALA A 27 -4.78 -12.97 10.41
C ALA A 27 -3.77 -13.83 11.21
N SER A 28 -2.62 -14.16 10.62
CA SER A 28 -1.61 -15.01 11.26
C SER A 28 -0.95 -14.34 12.47
N PRO A 29 -0.35 -13.13 12.36
CA PRO A 29 0.19 -12.44 13.53
C PRO A 29 -0.91 -11.97 14.50
N ILE A 30 -2.13 -11.68 14.05
CA ILE A 30 -3.26 -11.40 14.95
C ILE A 30 -3.61 -12.65 15.79
N GLY A 31 -3.65 -13.83 15.17
CA GLY A 31 -3.86 -15.10 15.87
C GLY A 31 -2.78 -15.35 16.94
N ALA A 32 -1.51 -15.10 16.63
CA ALA A 32 -0.43 -15.17 17.61
C ALA A 32 -0.58 -14.16 18.77
N ALA A 33 -1.07 -12.96 18.48
CA ALA A 33 -1.32 -11.93 19.46
C ALA A 33 -2.41 -12.36 20.47
N ILE A 34 -3.56 -12.81 19.96
CA ILE A 34 -4.77 -13.08 20.76
C ILE A 34 -4.74 -14.47 21.39
N VAL A 35 -4.45 -15.50 20.60
CA VAL A 35 -4.59 -16.91 21.01
C VAL A 35 -3.24 -17.53 21.36
N GLY A 36 -2.16 -17.07 20.71
CA GLY A 36 -0.81 -17.58 20.95
C GLY A 36 -0.41 -17.45 22.42
N ARG A 37 0.32 -18.42 22.93
CA ARG A 37 0.89 -18.44 24.29
C ARG A 37 2.40 -18.58 24.19
N ALA A 38 3.10 -18.42 25.30
CA ALA A 38 4.54 -18.62 25.32
C ALA A 38 4.89 -20.03 24.83
N GLY A 39 5.71 -20.11 23.78
CA GLY A 39 6.20 -21.38 23.23
C GLY A 39 5.33 -22.01 22.14
N ASN A 40 4.25 -21.36 21.68
CA ASN A 40 3.46 -21.84 20.53
C ASN A 40 2.93 -20.76 19.58
N SER A 41 3.29 -19.48 19.78
CA SER A 41 2.87 -18.35 18.95
C SER A 41 3.35 -18.46 17.49
N GLU A 42 4.56 -18.95 17.24
CA GLU A 42 5.07 -19.18 15.89
C GLU A 42 4.29 -20.30 15.21
N SER A 43 4.17 -21.46 15.87
CA SER A 43 3.45 -22.62 15.33
C SER A 43 2.00 -22.28 15.00
N LEU A 44 1.34 -21.52 15.88
CA LEU A 44 -0.01 -21.02 15.63
C LEU A 44 -0.06 -20.07 14.42
N ALA A 45 0.83 -19.07 14.36
CA ALA A 45 0.88 -18.14 13.22
C ALA A 45 1.13 -18.88 11.91
N SER A 46 2.06 -19.84 11.91
CA SER A 46 2.35 -20.70 10.77
C SER A 46 1.15 -21.56 10.38
N SER A 47 0.40 -22.10 11.34
CA SER A 47 -0.82 -22.86 11.09
C SER A 47 -1.93 -22.00 10.49
N VAL A 48 -2.17 -20.80 11.03
CA VAL A 48 -3.14 -19.85 10.47
C VAL A 48 -2.71 -19.42 9.06
N GLN A 49 -1.41 -19.24 8.84
CA GLN A 49 -0.89 -18.92 7.52
C GLN A 49 -1.13 -20.07 6.52
N LEU A 50 -0.95 -21.32 6.95
CA LEU A 50 -1.23 -22.50 6.14
C LEU A 50 -2.73 -22.61 5.81
N ALA A 51 -3.61 -22.37 6.79
CA ALA A 51 -5.05 -22.30 6.55
C ALA A 51 -5.40 -21.16 5.57
N GLY A 52 -4.81 -19.98 5.74
CA GLY A 52 -5.00 -18.85 4.82
C GLY A 52 -4.50 -19.16 3.41
N ARG A 53 -3.45 -19.97 3.24
CA ARG A 53 -2.96 -20.40 1.92
C ARG A 53 -3.99 -21.23 1.16
N VAL A 54 -4.86 -21.97 1.82
CA VAL A 54 -5.98 -22.65 1.13
C VAL A 54 -6.86 -21.64 0.40
N VAL A 55 -7.04 -20.45 0.99
CA VAL A 55 -7.91 -19.39 0.44
C VAL A 55 -7.32 -18.73 -0.81
N TYR A 56 -6.00 -18.51 -0.88
CA TYR A 56 -5.38 -17.77 -2.00
C TYR A 56 -4.26 -18.49 -2.76
N ARG A 57 -3.78 -19.66 -2.32
CA ARG A 57 -2.59 -20.36 -2.86
C ARG A 57 -2.88 -21.79 -3.34
N ASP A 58 -4.05 -22.36 -3.09
CA ASP A 58 -4.45 -23.64 -3.69
C ASP A 58 -4.68 -23.50 -5.21
N GLY A 59 -3.57 -23.62 -5.94
CA GLY A 59 -3.46 -23.39 -7.38
C GLY A 59 -2.69 -22.11 -7.70
N ARG A 60 -1.66 -22.22 -8.56
CA ARG A 60 -0.86 -21.06 -9.05
C ARG A 60 -1.73 -19.92 -9.60
N LEU A 61 -2.89 -20.26 -10.15
CA LEU A 61 -3.86 -19.31 -10.69
C LEU A 61 -4.54 -18.45 -9.62
N ARG A 62 -4.87 -19.00 -8.44
CA ARG A 62 -5.56 -18.23 -7.38
C ARG A 62 -4.67 -17.14 -6.82
N GLU A 63 -3.39 -17.43 -6.64
CA GLU A 63 -2.46 -16.43 -6.14
C GLU A 63 -2.20 -15.33 -7.17
N ALA A 64 -2.09 -15.71 -8.44
CA ALA A 64 -1.99 -14.75 -9.53
C ALA A 64 -3.21 -13.80 -9.54
N LEU A 65 -4.42 -14.34 -9.40
CA LEU A 65 -5.68 -13.59 -9.46
C LEU A 65 -5.95 -12.74 -8.20
N LEU A 66 -5.53 -13.18 -7.02
CA LEU A 66 -5.85 -12.50 -5.76
C LEU A 66 -4.73 -11.60 -5.24
N VAL A 67 -3.48 -11.83 -5.66
CA VAL A 67 -2.32 -11.08 -5.16
C VAL A 67 -1.66 -10.30 -6.29
N TRP A 68 -1.16 -10.99 -7.31
CA TRP A 68 -0.28 -10.38 -8.31
C TRP A 68 -1.02 -9.47 -9.30
N ILE A 69 -2.15 -9.91 -9.83
CA ILE A 69 -2.97 -9.13 -10.77
C ILE A 69 -3.55 -7.90 -10.07
N PRO A 70 -4.19 -7.98 -8.89
CA PRO A 70 -4.66 -6.81 -8.17
C PRO A 70 -3.54 -5.83 -7.84
N LEU A 71 -2.41 -6.32 -7.30
CA LEU A 71 -1.27 -5.47 -6.96
C LEU A 71 -0.70 -4.77 -8.20
N GLY A 72 -0.39 -5.54 -9.25
CA GLY A 72 0.17 -5.01 -10.49
C GLY A 72 -0.76 -4.00 -11.15
N THR A 73 -2.06 -4.32 -11.22
CA THR A 73 -3.08 -3.43 -11.75
C THR A 73 -3.17 -2.13 -10.93
N HIS A 74 -3.18 -2.23 -9.60
CA HIS A 74 -3.28 -1.07 -8.71
C HIS A 74 -2.08 -0.12 -8.85
N LEU A 75 -0.87 -0.67 -9.02
CA LEU A 75 0.34 0.11 -9.24
C LEU A 75 0.35 0.76 -10.63
N ILE A 76 0.05 0.01 -11.68
CA ILE A 76 0.06 0.49 -13.06
C ILE A 76 -1.02 1.56 -13.26
N VAL A 77 -2.26 1.28 -12.86
CA VAL A 77 -3.37 2.23 -13.00
C VAL A 77 -3.14 3.47 -12.13
N GLY A 78 -2.59 3.30 -10.92
CA GLY A 78 -2.23 4.40 -10.04
C GLY A 78 -1.19 5.32 -10.67
N PHE A 79 -0.16 4.74 -11.29
CA PHE A 79 0.86 5.48 -12.03
C PHE A 79 0.28 6.21 -13.25
N VAL A 80 -0.51 5.52 -14.08
CA VAL A 80 -1.15 6.11 -15.26
C VAL A 80 -2.05 7.28 -14.86
N ARG A 81 -2.92 7.11 -13.85
CA ARG A 81 -3.79 8.18 -13.35
C ARG A 81 -3.01 9.38 -12.84
N ARG A 82 -1.85 9.13 -12.21
CA ARG A 82 -0.99 10.21 -11.74
C ARG A 82 -0.40 11.01 -12.88
N VAL A 83 0.16 10.34 -13.88
CA VAL A 83 0.75 10.97 -15.08
C VAL A 83 -0.32 11.75 -15.85
N THR A 84 -1.50 11.16 -16.08
CA THR A 84 -2.59 11.82 -16.80
C THR A 84 -3.12 13.03 -16.04
N ARG A 85 -3.28 12.96 -14.72
CA ARG A 85 -3.71 14.09 -13.88
C ARG A 85 -2.73 15.26 -13.95
N ILE A 86 -1.43 15.00 -13.84
CA ILE A 86 -0.40 16.05 -13.92
C ILE A 86 -0.42 16.70 -15.31
N ASN A 87 -0.47 15.90 -16.37
CA ASN A 87 -0.55 16.40 -17.75
C ASN A 87 -1.80 17.25 -17.97
N ARG A 88 -2.95 16.84 -17.41
CA ARG A 88 -4.20 17.60 -17.48
C ARG A 88 -4.11 18.92 -16.72
N GLN A 89 -3.57 18.92 -15.51
CA GLN A 89 -3.38 20.13 -14.71
C GLN A 89 -2.48 21.14 -15.43
N ARG A 90 -1.41 20.68 -16.09
CA ARG A 90 -0.53 21.52 -16.90
C ARG A 90 -1.26 22.15 -18.09
N ARG A 91 -2.07 21.37 -18.81
CA ARG A 91 -2.89 21.88 -19.92
C ARG A 91 -3.88 22.95 -19.45
N ILE A 92 -4.55 22.71 -18.33
CA ILE A 92 -5.52 23.67 -17.75
C ILE A 92 -4.80 24.96 -17.32
N ARG A 93 -3.65 24.87 -16.64
CA ARG A 93 -2.87 26.06 -16.25
C ARG A 93 -2.46 26.89 -17.46
N ALA A 94 -1.93 26.25 -18.51
CA ALA A 94 -1.56 26.95 -19.75
C ALA A 94 -2.77 27.64 -20.42
N GLN A 95 -3.95 27.00 -20.37
CA GLN A 95 -5.19 27.61 -20.88
C GLN A 95 -5.66 28.80 -20.03
N LEU A 96 -5.51 28.72 -18.70
CA LEU A 96 -5.85 29.82 -17.79
C LEU A 96 -4.89 31.01 -17.94
N GLU A 97 -3.59 30.75 -18.06
CA GLU A 97 -2.57 31.78 -18.33
C GLU A 97 -2.87 32.49 -19.66
N LEU A 98 -3.19 31.74 -20.72
CA LEU A 98 -3.58 32.32 -22.01
C LEU A 98 -4.84 33.19 -21.89
N ARG A 99 -5.85 32.74 -21.15
CA ARG A 99 -7.08 33.52 -20.91
C ARG A 99 -6.82 34.78 -20.11
N ALA A 100 -5.92 34.74 -19.12
CA ALA A 100 -5.53 35.92 -18.36
C ALA A 100 -4.82 36.96 -19.25
N GLN A 101 -3.88 36.52 -20.11
CA GLN A 101 -3.20 37.41 -21.07
C GLN A 101 -4.20 38.08 -22.02
N LEU A 102 -5.17 37.33 -22.54
CA LEU A 102 -6.22 37.88 -23.41
C LEU A 102 -7.11 38.88 -22.66
N ALA A 103 -7.42 38.64 -21.38
CA ALA A 103 -8.22 39.56 -20.57
C ALA A 103 -7.50 40.86 -20.26
N GLU A 104 -6.17 40.84 -20.13
CA GLU A 104 -5.33 42.02 -19.90
C GLU A 104 -5.01 42.80 -21.19
N GLY A 105 -5.53 42.39 -22.35
CA GLY A 105 -5.27 43.04 -23.63
C GLY A 105 -3.81 42.94 -24.10
N GLN A 106 -3.00 42.10 -23.44
CA GLN A 106 -1.63 41.83 -23.85
C GLN A 106 -1.67 40.92 -25.09
N PRO A 107 -0.87 41.22 -26.14
CA PRO A 107 -0.78 40.32 -27.28
C PRO A 107 -0.33 38.94 -26.77
N PRO A 108 -0.93 37.84 -27.27
CA PRO A 108 -0.49 36.51 -26.89
C PRO A 108 1.01 36.48 -27.13
N THR A 109 1.78 36.15 -26.09
CA THR A 109 3.22 36.04 -26.20
C THR A 109 3.47 34.94 -27.23
N GLY A 110 3.64 35.37 -28.49
CA GLY A 110 3.83 34.48 -29.62
C GLY A 110 5.04 33.59 -29.33
N ARG A 111 5.13 32.48 -30.05
CA ARG A 111 6.19 31.45 -30.04
C ARG A 111 7.61 31.91 -29.65
N ARG A 112 7.98 33.18 -29.83
CA ARG A 112 9.25 33.83 -29.48
C ARG A 112 9.45 34.26 -28.03
N ALA A 113 8.41 34.57 -27.25
CA ALA A 113 8.55 34.87 -25.81
C ALA A 113 8.41 33.62 -24.92
N ARG A 114 8.45 32.44 -25.55
CA ARG A 114 8.82 31.18 -24.89
C ARG A 114 10.34 31.18 -24.67
N THR A 115 10.90 32.25 -24.09
CA THR A 115 12.13 32.09 -23.32
C THR A 115 11.76 31.08 -22.27
N THR A 116 12.29 29.89 -22.50
CA THR A 116 12.07 28.71 -21.71
C THR A 116 12.36 29.06 -20.26
N HIS A 117 11.33 29.40 -19.47
CA HIS A 117 11.31 28.97 -18.08
C HIS A 117 11.16 27.45 -18.13
N ARG A 118 12.24 26.79 -18.59
CA ARG A 118 12.47 25.37 -18.49
C ARG A 118 12.41 25.18 -16.99
N GLN A 119 11.25 24.76 -16.48
CA GLN A 119 11.14 24.46 -15.06
C GLN A 119 12.32 23.54 -14.77
N PRO A 120 13.20 23.91 -13.83
CA PRO A 120 14.36 23.10 -13.53
C PRO A 120 13.88 21.67 -13.31
N THR A 121 14.64 20.70 -13.80
CA THR A 121 14.26 19.27 -13.77
C THR A 121 13.81 18.84 -12.38
N SER A 122 14.38 19.45 -11.32
CA SER A 122 13.96 19.30 -9.92
C SER A 122 12.53 19.77 -9.63
N GLN A 123 12.08 20.90 -10.14
CA GLN A 123 10.71 21.40 -9.98
C GLN A 123 9.71 20.55 -10.78
N TRP A 124 10.15 20.05 -11.94
CA TRP A 124 9.39 19.07 -12.71
C TRP A 124 9.24 17.75 -11.94
N LEU A 125 10.32 17.20 -11.38
CA LEU A 125 10.29 15.99 -10.54
C LEU A 125 9.43 16.18 -9.27
N LYS A 126 9.54 17.33 -8.60
CA LYS A 126 8.72 17.69 -7.43
C LYS A 126 7.23 17.63 -7.74
N SER A 127 6.80 17.97 -8.96
CA SER A 127 5.39 17.87 -9.36
C SER A 127 4.84 16.43 -9.38
N TYR A 128 5.73 15.42 -9.43
CA TYR A 128 5.37 14.01 -9.32
C TYR A 128 5.42 13.47 -7.88
N LEU A 129 5.81 14.27 -6.89
CA LEU A 129 5.85 13.82 -5.49
C LEU A 129 4.45 13.79 -4.86
N PRO A 130 4.06 12.71 -4.16
CA PRO A 130 2.76 12.63 -3.48
C PRO A 130 2.64 13.72 -2.42
N THR A 131 1.47 14.36 -2.34
CA THR A 131 1.19 15.43 -1.37
C THR A 131 0.24 14.99 -0.26
N THR A 132 -0.57 13.97 -0.49
CA THR A 132 -1.48 13.42 0.54
C THR A 132 -0.77 12.32 1.31
N SER A 133 -0.98 12.25 2.63
CA SER A 133 -0.39 11.18 3.45
C SER A 133 -0.83 9.78 2.98
N HIS A 134 -2.05 9.63 2.44
CA HIS A 134 -2.48 8.39 1.79
C HIS A 134 -1.55 7.96 0.64
N ALA A 135 -1.20 8.89 -0.26
CA ALA A 135 -0.29 8.59 -1.35
C ALA A 135 1.15 8.42 -0.86
N ILE A 136 1.62 9.26 0.08
CA ILE A 136 2.95 9.13 0.69
C ILE A 136 3.11 7.75 1.31
N ALA A 137 2.13 7.26 2.07
CA ALA A 137 2.14 5.93 2.66
C ALA A 137 2.28 4.83 1.59
N GLY A 138 1.52 4.92 0.49
CA GLY A 138 1.66 3.97 -0.63
C GLY A 138 3.07 3.99 -1.24
N TYR A 139 3.67 5.16 -1.43
CA TYR A 139 5.04 5.27 -1.96
C TYR A 139 6.10 4.75 -1.00
N ILE A 140 5.94 4.95 0.30
CA ILE A 140 6.83 4.37 1.32
C ILE A 140 6.66 2.85 1.36
N ALA A 141 5.44 2.34 1.24
CA ALA A 141 5.16 0.90 1.28
C ALA A 141 5.83 0.13 0.13
N ILE A 142 5.94 0.71 -1.07
CA ILE A 142 6.49 0.03 -2.27
C ILE A 142 7.87 -0.60 -2.03
N PRO A 143 8.93 0.12 -1.61
CA PRO A 143 10.25 -0.49 -1.41
C PRO A 143 10.24 -1.59 -0.34
N PHE A 144 9.49 -1.41 0.76
CA PHE A 144 9.38 -2.44 1.79
C PHE A 144 8.58 -3.66 1.32
N LEU A 145 7.56 -3.46 0.48
CA LEU A 145 6.79 -4.54 -0.12
C LEU A 145 7.66 -5.35 -1.08
N LEU A 146 8.49 -4.68 -1.88
CA LEU A 146 9.44 -5.35 -2.78
C LEU A 146 10.46 -6.17 -2.01
N ASP A 147 11.06 -5.61 -0.94
CA ASP A 147 11.96 -6.32 -0.04
C ASP A 147 11.28 -7.52 0.64
N HIS A 148 10.03 -7.35 1.09
CA HIS A 148 9.24 -8.42 1.70
C HIS A 148 8.93 -9.55 0.70
N ILE A 149 8.49 -9.21 -0.52
CA ILE A 149 8.26 -10.17 -1.59
C ILE A 149 9.56 -10.90 -1.93
N PHE A 150 10.65 -10.17 -2.12
CA PHE A 150 11.93 -10.78 -2.45
C PHE A 150 12.35 -11.77 -1.36
N SER A 151 12.37 -11.33 -0.11
CA SER A 151 12.86 -12.11 1.04
C SER A 151 11.97 -13.30 1.39
N HIS A 152 10.64 -13.13 1.41
CA HIS A 152 9.71 -14.15 1.91
C HIS A 152 9.11 -15.03 0.80
N ARG A 153 9.19 -14.57 -0.46
CA ARG A 153 8.54 -15.26 -1.58
C ARG A 153 9.51 -15.76 -2.64
N LEU A 154 10.47 -14.95 -3.04
CA LEU A 154 11.35 -15.27 -4.17
C LEU A 154 12.65 -15.96 -3.73
N SER A 155 13.28 -15.50 -2.65
CA SER A 155 14.54 -16.06 -2.14
C SER A 155 14.33 -17.19 -1.13
N ALA A 156 13.29 -17.12 -0.30
CA ALA A 156 12.99 -18.18 0.67
C ALA A 156 12.49 -19.47 -0.02
N SER A 157 13.12 -20.59 0.32
CA SER A 157 12.67 -21.91 -0.12
C SER A 157 11.22 -22.16 0.34
N PRO A 158 10.43 -22.95 -0.40
CA PRO A 158 9.02 -23.17 -0.08
C PRO A 158 8.76 -23.67 1.35
N SER A 159 9.68 -24.49 1.89
CA SER A 159 9.63 -25.02 3.27
C SER A 159 9.90 -23.97 4.34
N LEU A 160 10.53 -22.84 4.00
CA LEU A 160 10.89 -21.75 4.92
C LEU A 160 9.91 -20.58 4.89
N ARG A 161 8.87 -20.66 4.06
CA ARG A 161 7.79 -19.67 4.06
C ARG A 161 6.89 -19.95 5.26
N SER A 162 7.36 -19.69 6.47
CA SER A 162 6.66 -19.86 7.73
C SER A 162 6.96 -18.66 8.64
N PHE A 163 6.19 -18.50 9.72
CA PHE A 163 6.48 -17.47 10.70
C PHE A 163 7.78 -17.72 11.47
N GLN A 164 8.32 -18.95 11.41
CA GLN A 164 9.65 -19.28 11.90
C GLN A 164 10.74 -18.44 11.21
N PHE A 165 10.66 -18.23 9.90
CA PHE A 165 11.62 -17.38 9.18
C PHE A 165 11.45 -15.89 9.53
N VAL A 166 10.23 -15.46 9.83
CA VAL A 166 9.97 -14.11 10.36
C VAL A 166 10.62 -13.93 11.73
N GLY A 167 10.44 -14.91 12.63
CA GLY A 167 11.09 -14.95 13.94
C GLY A 167 12.61 -14.94 13.84
N PHE A 168 13.18 -15.72 12.91
CA PHE A 168 14.61 -15.74 12.64
C PHE A 168 15.16 -14.36 12.25
N ASN A 169 14.57 -13.70 11.26
CA ASN A 169 15.03 -12.36 10.83
C ASN A 169 14.94 -11.33 11.96
N LEU A 170 13.94 -11.46 12.85
CA LEU A 170 13.77 -10.57 14.00
C LEU A 170 14.76 -10.82 15.15
N GLN A 171 15.30 -12.04 15.26
CA GLN A 171 16.33 -12.34 16.27
C GLN A 171 17.74 -12.08 15.73
N ASP A 172 17.97 -12.39 14.45
CA ASP A 172 19.24 -12.17 13.77
C ASP A 172 19.53 -10.67 13.58
N SER A 173 18.54 -9.93 13.07
CA SER A 173 18.67 -8.51 12.72
C SER A 173 17.54 -7.68 13.37
N PRO A 174 17.49 -7.59 14.71
CA PRO A 174 16.32 -7.10 15.45
C PRO A 174 15.91 -5.68 15.08
N PHE A 175 16.88 -4.77 14.93
CA PHE A 175 16.60 -3.37 14.61
C PHE A 175 16.07 -3.23 13.17
N PHE A 176 16.82 -3.72 12.19
CA PHE A 176 16.47 -3.56 10.77
C PHE A 176 15.22 -4.33 10.37
N ALA A 177 15.06 -5.57 10.83
CA ALA A 177 13.86 -6.36 10.58
C ALA A 177 12.62 -5.71 11.19
N SER A 178 12.73 -5.18 12.42
CA SER A 178 11.62 -4.46 13.07
C SER A 178 11.21 -3.23 12.28
N ILE A 179 12.17 -2.42 11.80
CA ILE A 179 11.87 -1.24 10.98
C ILE A 179 11.16 -1.66 9.69
N LYS A 180 11.69 -2.65 8.97
CA LYS A 180 11.10 -3.14 7.71
C LYS A 180 9.64 -3.59 7.91
N TYR A 181 9.38 -4.43 8.91
CA TYR A 181 8.03 -4.92 9.19
C TYR A 181 7.10 -3.81 9.69
N ALA A 182 7.57 -2.94 10.59
CA ALA A 182 6.76 -1.85 11.12
C ALA A 182 6.39 -0.84 10.04
N CYS A 183 7.36 -0.42 9.21
CA CYS A 183 7.12 0.49 8.10
C CYS A 183 6.17 -0.14 7.07
N LEU A 184 6.41 -1.39 6.65
CA LEU A 184 5.53 -2.07 5.70
C LEU A 184 4.10 -2.16 6.23
N LEU A 185 3.92 -2.75 7.42
CA LEU A 185 2.61 -2.94 8.06
C LEU A 185 1.88 -1.61 8.22
N SER A 186 2.54 -0.62 8.81
CA SER A 186 1.91 0.64 9.16
C SER A 186 1.48 1.41 7.91
N THR A 187 2.37 1.51 6.91
CA THR A 187 2.09 2.29 5.71
C THR A 187 1.13 1.59 4.76
N SER A 188 1.23 0.26 4.59
CA SER A 188 0.30 -0.50 3.75
C SER A 188 -1.11 -0.50 4.36
N LEU A 189 -1.22 -0.71 5.67
CA LEU A 189 -2.51 -0.71 6.35
C LEU A 189 -3.15 0.67 6.34
N TYR A 190 -2.40 1.73 6.65
CA TYR A 190 -2.93 3.10 6.58
C TYR A 190 -3.43 3.43 5.17
N HIS A 191 -2.65 3.07 4.13
CA HIS A 191 -3.04 3.26 2.75
C HIS A 191 -4.34 2.51 2.41
N SER A 192 -4.45 1.24 2.81
CA SER A 192 -5.65 0.42 2.61
C SER A 192 -6.86 0.96 3.36
N LEU A 193 -6.75 1.32 4.63
CA LEU A 193 -7.88 1.80 5.44
C LEU A 193 -8.44 3.12 4.91
N VAL A 194 -7.57 4.07 4.55
CA VAL A 194 -8.01 5.32 3.92
C VAL A 194 -8.70 5.03 2.57
N GLY A 195 -8.15 4.14 1.76
CA GLY A 195 -8.74 3.75 0.48
C GLY A 195 -10.11 3.10 0.64
N ILE A 196 -10.26 2.20 1.61
CA ILE A 196 -11.52 1.52 1.96
C ILE A 196 -12.57 2.54 2.41
N ASP A 197 -12.26 3.41 3.38
CA ASP A 197 -13.19 4.46 3.83
C ASP A 197 -13.63 5.33 2.64
N GLN A 198 -12.70 5.64 1.73
CA GLN A 198 -13.02 6.42 0.55
C GLN A 198 -13.98 5.70 -0.40
N VAL A 199 -13.78 4.41 -0.68
CA VAL A 199 -14.63 3.64 -1.59
C VAL A 199 -15.99 3.36 -0.97
N PHE A 200 -16.04 2.93 0.29
CA PHE A 200 -17.26 2.57 0.99
C PHE A 200 -18.10 3.77 1.43
N SER A 201 -17.52 4.98 1.52
CA SER A 201 -18.29 6.20 1.77
C SER A 201 -19.39 6.46 0.73
N ARG A 202 -19.24 5.91 -0.49
CA ARG A 202 -20.30 5.96 -1.52
C ARG A 202 -21.54 5.14 -1.14
N LEU A 203 -21.35 4.08 -0.38
CA LEU A 203 -22.41 3.16 0.03
C LEU A 203 -23.06 3.60 1.34
N SER A 204 -22.31 4.24 2.24
CA SER A 204 -22.82 4.72 3.53
C SER A 204 -23.50 6.08 3.45
N ASN A 205 -23.17 6.91 2.46
CA ASN A 205 -23.75 8.25 2.34
C ASN A 205 -25.10 8.20 1.62
N SER A 206 -26.19 8.43 2.36
CA SER A 206 -27.55 8.58 1.82
C SER A 206 -27.76 9.87 1.00
N SER A 207 -26.70 10.59 0.63
CA SER A 207 -26.82 11.80 -0.19
C SER A 207 -27.22 11.42 -1.62
N ASN A 208 -28.14 12.19 -2.22
CA ASN A 208 -28.45 12.09 -3.63
C ASN A 208 -27.80 13.26 -4.38
N PRO A 209 -26.78 13.03 -5.23
CA PRO A 209 -26.15 11.74 -5.58
C PRO A 209 -25.13 11.25 -4.52
N PRO A 210 -24.84 9.93 -4.47
CA PRO A 210 -23.90 9.36 -3.51
C PRO A 210 -22.51 9.95 -3.69
N LYS A 211 -21.98 10.55 -2.63
CA LYS A 211 -20.74 11.32 -2.67
C LYS A 211 -19.60 10.53 -2.03
N ARG A 212 -18.53 10.33 -2.81
CA ARG A 212 -17.24 9.80 -2.32
C ARG A 212 -16.60 10.84 -1.40
N LYS A 213 -16.15 10.43 -0.20
CA LYS A 213 -15.34 11.28 0.68
C LYS A 213 -14.06 11.73 -0.04
N SER A 214 -13.61 12.94 0.27
CA SER A 214 -12.30 13.41 -0.19
C SER A 214 -11.20 12.67 0.57
N ILE A 215 -9.98 12.61 0.00
CA ILE A 215 -8.84 11.98 0.68
C ILE A 215 -8.60 12.64 2.06
N PRO A 216 -8.54 13.98 2.20
CA PRO A 216 -8.38 14.61 3.51
C PRO A 216 -9.44 14.21 4.54
N ASP A 217 -10.70 14.06 4.13
CA ASP A 217 -11.78 13.65 5.04
C ASP A 217 -11.57 12.22 5.53
N SER A 218 -11.24 11.29 4.62
CA SER A 218 -10.92 9.90 4.98
C SER A 218 -9.68 9.78 5.86
N GLN A 219 -8.67 10.65 5.67
CA GLN A 219 -7.48 10.69 6.52
C GLN A 219 -7.76 11.14 7.95
N ARG A 220 -8.79 11.97 8.15
CA ARG A 220 -9.24 12.46 9.46
C ARG A 220 -10.29 11.55 10.11
N SER A 221 -10.70 10.49 9.42
CA SER A 221 -11.71 9.55 9.91
C SER A 221 -11.24 8.85 11.18
N LEU A 222 -12.03 8.93 12.26
CA LEU A 222 -11.76 8.25 13.52
C LEU A 222 -11.66 6.73 13.32
N SER A 223 -12.51 6.15 12.48
CA SER A 223 -12.47 4.71 12.18
C SER A 223 -11.16 4.29 11.53
N VAL A 224 -10.60 5.13 10.64
CA VAL A 224 -9.29 4.88 10.03
C VAL A 224 -8.19 4.96 11.09
N CYS A 225 -8.22 5.98 11.95
CA CYS A 225 -7.23 6.15 13.01
C CYS A 225 -7.23 4.99 14.02
N LEU A 226 -8.41 4.66 14.57
CA LEU A 226 -8.58 3.57 15.53
C LEU A 226 -8.27 2.22 14.91
N GLY A 227 -8.72 1.97 13.68
CA GLY A 227 -8.42 0.74 12.94
C GLY A 227 -6.92 0.57 12.69
N TRP A 228 -6.23 1.66 12.30
CA TRP A 228 -4.79 1.65 12.08
C TRP A 228 -4.02 1.38 13.38
N LEU A 229 -4.28 2.13 14.45
CA LEU A 229 -3.63 1.95 15.74
C LEU A 229 -3.89 0.55 16.32
N GLY A 230 -5.15 0.10 16.28
CA GLY A 230 -5.57 -1.19 16.80
C GLY A 230 -4.86 -2.34 16.10
N ILE A 231 -4.93 -2.40 14.77
CA ILE A 231 -4.34 -3.51 14.01
C ILE A 231 -2.81 -3.46 14.07
N VAL A 232 -2.17 -2.29 13.95
CA VAL A 232 -0.70 -2.18 14.09
C VAL A 232 -0.26 -2.67 15.47
N GLY A 233 -0.94 -2.24 16.53
CA GLY A 233 -0.64 -2.66 17.90
C GLY A 233 -0.81 -4.17 18.10
N THR A 234 -1.93 -4.73 17.67
CA THR A 234 -2.21 -6.18 17.78
C THR A 234 -1.20 -7.01 16.98
N VAL A 235 -0.96 -6.66 15.72
CA VAL A 235 0.02 -7.37 14.87
C VAL A 235 1.42 -7.23 15.45
N GLY A 236 1.82 -6.05 15.89
CA GLY A 236 3.12 -5.80 16.51
C GLY A 236 3.32 -6.65 17.78
N PHE A 237 2.29 -6.78 18.61
CA PHE A 237 2.31 -7.67 19.77
C PHE A 237 2.45 -9.14 19.38
N GLY A 238 1.72 -9.60 18.36
CA GLY A 238 1.85 -10.95 17.83
C GLY A 238 3.24 -11.26 17.30
N ILE A 239 3.79 -10.34 16.49
CA ILE A 239 5.16 -10.44 15.95
C ILE A 239 6.20 -10.49 17.08
N ARG A 240 6.03 -9.69 18.13
CA ARG A 240 6.92 -9.73 19.31
C ARG A 240 6.90 -11.10 20.01
N LYS A 241 5.73 -11.75 20.10
CA LYS A 241 5.63 -13.10 20.68
C LYS A 241 6.33 -14.13 19.82
N ILE A 242 6.13 -14.07 18.49
CA ILE A 242 6.82 -14.92 17.52
C ILE A 242 8.35 -14.74 17.59
N ALA A 243 8.81 -13.49 17.71
CA ALA A 243 10.23 -13.17 17.80
C ALA A 243 10.91 -13.68 19.08
N ARG A 244 10.16 -14.10 20.09
CA ARG A 244 10.70 -14.66 21.35
C ARG A 244 10.72 -16.19 21.35
N GLU A 245 10.22 -16.83 20.30
CA GLU A 245 10.20 -18.29 20.23
C GLU A 245 11.58 -18.83 19.86
N PRO A 246 11.98 -20.00 20.37
CA PRO A 246 13.28 -20.57 20.08
C PRO A 246 13.40 -20.90 18.58
N ILE A 247 14.51 -20.49 17.97
CA ILE A 247 14.80 -20.83 16.58
C ILE A 247 15.46 -22.21 16.53
N PRO A 248 14.98 -23.12 15.67
CA PRO A 248 15.63 -24.39 15.44
C PRO A 248 17.10 -24.25 15.00
N PRO A 249 18.05 -25.02 15.59
CA PRO A 249 19.48 -24.88 15.32
C PRO A 249 19.88 -25.05 13.85
N TRP A 250 19.11 -25.83 13.08
CA TRP A 250 19.38 -26.02 11.65
C TRP A 250 19.14 -24.75 10.82
N MET A 251 18.23 -23.87 11.25
CA MET A 251 17.93 -22.62 10.56
C MET A 251 19.05 -21.61 10.80
N ALA A 252 19.53 -21.51 12.05
CA ALA A 252 20.68 -20.67 12.39
C ALA A 252 21.92 -21.06 11.57
N ARG A 253 22.26 -22.35 11.48
CA ARG A 253 23.43 -22.83 10.71
C ARG A 253 23.37 -22.57 9.21
N ARG A 254 22.17 -22.45 8.63
CA ARG A 254 21.99 -22.27 7.18
C ARG A 254 22.12 -20.80 6.74
N TYR A 255 21.97 -19.87 7.69
CA TYR A 255 21.84 -18.44 7.42
C TYR A 255 22.79 -17.55 8.25
N GLN A 256 23.70 -18.16 9.04
CA GLN A 256 24.95 -17.53 9.50
C GLN A 256 25.98 -17.55 8.38
#